data_AF-A0A968ANV0-F1
#
_entry.id   AF-A0A968ANV0-F1
#
_cell.length_a   1.000
_cell.length_b   1.000
_cell.length_c   1.000
_cell.angle_alpha   90.00
_cell.angle_beta   90.00
_cell.angle_gamma   90.00
#
_symmetry.space_group_name_H-M   'P 1'
#
loop_
_entity.id
_entity.type
_entity.pdbx_description
1 polymer ?
#
loop_
_entity_poly.entity_id
_entity_poly.type
_entity_poly.pdbx_seq_one_letter_code
_entity_poly.pdbx_strand_id
1 'polypeptide(L)'
;MVTAKVKIKTAKNDSSVIPVLIPDLDEVRKFAHKLHAARNPWKGEAFGWPAEYNPQRTEPPLDSKMTFTPADFCIGESGIWFFSMMWEYGHDAEPVEFLDDRNVLAETIRNL
;
A
#
# COMPACT_ATOMS: atom_id res chain seq x y z
N MET A 1 1.78 1.12 -15.13
CA MET A 1 2.86 0.24 -14.62
C MET A 1 4.18 0.59 -15.27
N VAL A 2 5.27 0.62 -14.50
CA VAL A 2 6.64 0.78 -15.00
C VAL A 2 7.58 -0.25 -14.38
N THR A 3 8.67 -0.56 -15.08
CA THR A 3 9.78 -1.33 -14.50
C THR A 3 10.69 -0.38 -13.76
N ALA A 4 10.88 -0.60 -12.46
CA ALA A 4 11.81 0.15 -11.62
C ALA A 4 12.95 -0.75 -11.14
N LYS A 5 14.09 -0.15 -10.74
CA LYS A 5 15.12 -0.86 -9.98
C LYS A 5 14.96 -0.54 -8.50
N VAL A 6 15.04 -1.55 -7.64
CA VAL A 6 15.01 -1.40 -6.19
C VAL A 6 16.26 -1.94 -5.55
N LYS A 7 16.75 -1.26 -4.51
CA LYS A 7 17.88 -1.70 -3.69
C LYS A 7 17.36 -2.47 -2.47
N ILE A 8 17.68 -3.75 -2.38
CA ILE A 8 17.25 -4.61 -1.28
C ILE A 8 18.45 -4.94 -0.40
N LYS A 9 18.29 -4.78 0.92
CA LYS A 9 19.27 -5.25 1.90
C LYS A 9 19.09 -6.75 2.13
N THR A 10 20.17 -7.50 2.01
CA THR A 10 20.18 -8.94 2.31
C THR A 10 20.73 -9.21 3.70
N ALA A 11 20.50 -10.41 4.23
CA ALA A 11 20.91 -10.81 5.58
C ALA A 11 22.42 -10.68 5.87
N LYS A 12 23.27 -10.62 4.84
CA LYS A 12 24.73 -10.48 4.96
C LYS A 12 25.22 -9.03 4.95
N ASN A 13 24.32 -8.06 5.09
CA ASN A 13 24.61 -6.63 4.95
C ASN A 13 25.05 -6.19 3.54
N ASP A 14 24.96 -7.10 2.56
CA ASP A 14 25.13 -6.81 1.14
C ASP A 14 23.82 -6.26 0.57
N SER A 15 23.93 -5.30 -0.35
CA SER A 15 22.77 -4.79 -1.09
C SER A 15 22.75 -5.31 -2.52
N SER A 16 21.61 -5.83 -2.95
CA SER A 16 21.36 -6.20 -4.34
C SER A 16 20.41 -5.22 -5.00
N VAL A 17 20.59 -4.99 -6.30
CA VAL A 17 19.64 -4.22 -7.11
C VAL A 17 18.88 -5.20 -7.98
N ILE A 18 17.56 -5.20 -7.86
CA ILE A 18 16.69 -6.05 -8.69
C ILE A 18 15.67 -5.20 -9.44
N PRO A 19 15.24 -5.64 -10.64
CA PRO A 19 14.10 -5.03 -11.31
C PRO A 19 12.80 -5.47 -10.64
N VAL A 20 11.87 -4.55 -10.48
CA VAL A 20 10.49 -4.79 -10.01
C VAL A 20 9.50 -4.03 -10.89
N LEU A 21 8.25 -4.47 -10.88
CA LEU A 21 7.16 -3.74 -11.52
C LEU A 21 6.46 -2.86 -10.50
N ILE A 22 6.38 -1.56 -10.76
CA ILE A 22 5.66 -0.59 -9.92
C ILE A 22 4.33 -0.24 -10.60
N PRO A 23 3.18 -0.46 -9.94
CA PRO A 23 1.89 -0.10 -10.50
C PRO A 23 1.69 1.41 -10.58
N ASP A 24 0.77 1.80 -11.45
CA ASP A 24 0.29 3.17 -11.49
C ASP A 24 -0.57 3.43 -10.24
N LEU A 25 -0.25 4.48 -9.47
CA LEU A 25 -0.95 4.76 -8.22
C LEU A 25 -2.42 5.13 -8.44
N ASP A 26 -2.81 5.72 -9.58
CA ASP A 26 -4.20 6.00 -9.87
C ASP A 26 -5.01 4.73 -10.12
N GLU A 27 -4.40 3.71 -10.72
CA GLU A 27 -5.01 2.39 -10.85
C GLU A 27 -5.15 1.69 -9.50
N VAL A 28 -4.14 1.80 -8.63
CA VAL A 28 -4.17 1.27 -7.26
C VAL A 28 -5.26 1.95 -6.43
N ARG A 29 -5.35 3.29 -6.47
CA ARG A 29 -6.42 4.05 -5.80
C ARG A 29 -7.80 3.60 -6.27
N LYS A 30 -8.01 3.52 -7.59
CA LYS A 30 -9.30 3.05 -8.16
C LYS A 30 -9.64 1.64 -7.67
N PHE A 31 -8.65 0.74 -7.57
CA PHE A 31 -8.86 -0.60 -7.05
C PHE A 31 -9.24 -0.59 -5.56
N ALA A 32 -8.50 0.16 -4.74
CA ALA A 32 -8.78 0.31 -3.31
C ALA A 32 -10.18 0.89 -3.06
N HIS A 33 -10.59 1.94 -3.80
CA HIS A 33 -11.93 2.51 -3.68
C HIS A 33 -13.04 1.52 -4.08
N LYS A 34 -12.81 0.63 -5.05
CA LYS A 34 -13.77 -0.44 -5.40
C LYS A 34 -13.93 -1.42 -4.25
N LEU A 35 -12.84 -1.84 -3.61
CA LEU A 35 -12.90 -2.70 -2.42
C LEU A 35 -13.59 -1.99 -1.26
N HIS A 36 -13.28 -0.71 -1.06
CA HIS A 36 -13.88 0.12 -0.03
C HIS A 36 -15.40 0.25 -0.18
N ALA A 37 -15.87 0.50 -1.40
CA ALA A 37 -17.29 0.56 -1.72
C ALA A 37 -18.00 -0.79 -1.49
N ALA A 38 -17.31 -1.92 -1.70
CA ALA A 38 -17.86 -3.25 -1.47
C ALA A 38 -17.93 -3.65 0.01
N ARG A 39 -17.15 -2.99 0.88
CA ARG A 39 -17.12 -3.18 2.35
C ARG A 39 -16.86 -4.60 2.85
N ASN A 40 -16.36 -5.48 1.99
CA ASN A 40 -15.98 -6.85 2.37
C ASN A 40 -14.48 -6.94 2.56
N PRO A 41 -13.99 -7.65 3.59
CA PRO A 41 -12.56 -7.89 3.73
C PRO A 41 -12.05 -8.65 2.50
N TRP A 42 -10.85 -8.29 2.05
CA TRP A 42 -10.23 -8.91 0.88
C TRP A 42 -8.72 -9.05 1.11
N LYS A 43 -8.16 -10.14 0.64
CA LYS A 43 -6.71 -10.41 0.69
C LYS A 43 -6.31 -11.23 -0.52
N GLY A 44 -5.23 -10.85 -1.18
CA GLY A 44 -4.77 -11.53 -2.38
C GLY A 44 -3.58 -10.83 -3.01
N GLU A 45 -3.45 -11.03 -4.32
CA GLU A 45 -2.46 -10.36 -5.14
C GLU A 45 -3.16 -9.35 -6.07
N ALA A 46 -2.60 -8.15 -6.18
CA ALA A 46 -3.01 -7.14 -7.14
C ALA A 46 -1.75 -6.52 -7.77
N PHE A 47 -1.75 -6.36 -9.10
CA PHE A 47 -0.62 -5.77 -9.84
C PHE A 47 0.73 -6.47 -9.61
N GLY A 48 0.73 -7.76 -9.26
CA GLY A 48 1.94 -8.53 -8.95
C GLY A 48 2.46 -8.32 -7.52
N TRP A 49 1.69 -7.67 -6.64
CA TRP A 49 2.05 -7.43 -5.25
C TRP A 49 1.01 -8.02 -4.29
N PRO A 50 1.43 -8.50 -3.11
CA PRO A 50 0.50 -8.85 -2.04
C PRO A 50 -0.27 -7.59 -1.61
N ALA A 51 -1.56 -7.76 -1.38
CA ALA A 51 -2.44 -6.68 -0.98
C ALA A 51 -3.57 -7.19 -0.07
N GLU A 52 -4.06 -6.31 0.79
CA GLU A 52 -5.21 -6.56 1.63
C GLU A 52 -6.04 -5.31 1.84
N TYR A 53 -7.34 -5.51 2.05
CA TYR A 53 -8.30 -4.51 2.45
C TYR A 53 -9.05 -4.99 3.68
N ASN A 54 -9.09 -4.14 4.69
CA ASN A 54 -9.86 -4.34 5.91
C ASN A 54 -10.97 -3.27 5.99
N PRO A 55 -12.25 -3.66 6.12
CA PRO A 55 -13.32 -2.69 6.29
C PRO A 55 -13.30 -2.08 7.69
N GLN A 56 -13.89 -0.89 7.79
CA GLN A 56 -14.11 -0.19 9.05
C GLN A 56 -14.89 -1.08 10.03
N ARG A 57 -14.52 -1.05 11.31
CA ARG A 57 -15.24 -1.73 12.40
C ARG A 57 -15.64 -0.73 13.46
N THR A 58 -16.79 -0.96 14.07
CA THR A 58 -17.32 -0.12 15.15
C THR A 58 -16.47 -0.18 16.40
N GLU A 59 -15.82 -1.31 16.65
CA GLU A 59 -14.96 -1.50 17.81
C GLU A 59 -13.64 -0.76 17.59
N PRO A 60 -13.20 0.09 18.54
CA PRO A 60 -11.89 0.69 18.46
C PRO A 60 -10.79 -0.36 18.72
N PRO A 61 -9.57 -0.16 18.20
CA PRO A 61 -8.43 -1.00 18.56
C PRO A 61 -8.16 -0.97 20.06
N LEU A 62 -7.66 -2.09 20.62
CA LEU A 62 -7.28 -2.17 22.04
C LEU A 62 -6.29 -1.05 22.40
N ASP A 63 -6.50 -0.42 23.56
CA ASP A 63 -5.68 0.67 24.09
C ASP A 63 -5.54 1.90 23.16
N SER A 64 -6.46 2.08 22.21
CA SER A 64 -6.52 3.24 21.33
C SER A 64 -7.51 4.29 21.82
N LYS A 65 -7.22 5.57 21.55
CA LYS A 65 -8.16 6.70 21.74
C LYS A 65 -9.15 6.85 20.57
N MET A 66 -9.06 5.97 19.56
CA MET A 66 -9.97 6.00 18.43
C MET A 66 -11.38 5.61 18.86
N THR A 67 -12.37 6.11 18.12
CA THR A 67 -13.79 5.80 18.35
C THR A 67 -14.30 4.63 17.50
N PHE A 68 -13.50 4.19 16.53
CA PHE A 68 -13.74 3.06 15.64
C PHE A 68 -12.40 2.56 15.07
N THR A 69 -12.37 1.36 14.50
CA THR A 69 -11.22 0.88 13.69
C THR A 69 -11.43 1.33 12.24
N PRO A 70 -10.54 2.15 11.65
CA PRO A 70 -10.72 2.67 10.30
C PRO A 70 -10.64 1.54 9.27
N ALA A 71 -11.19 1.78 8.08
CA ALA A 71 -10.88 0.93 6.95
C ALA A 71 -9.44 1.21 6.48
N ASP A 72 -8.76 0.18 6.01
CA ASP A 72 -7.43 0.29 5.43
C ASP A 72 -7.28 -0.58 4.19
N PHE A 73 -6.46 -0.13 3.27
CA PHE A 73 -5.93 -0.90 2.15
C PHE A 73 -4.41 -0.80 2.17
N CYS A 74 -3.72 -1.91 1.99
CA CYS A 74 -2.28 -1.89 1.75
C CYS A 74 -1.89 -2.82 0.61
N ILE A 75 -0.80 -2.47 -0.07
CA ILE A 75 -0.23 -3.21 -1.19
C ILE A 75 1.29 -3.06 -1.19
N GLY A 76 1.97 -4.15 -1.52
CA GLY A 76 3.43 -4.18 -1.63
C GLY A 76 4.11 -4.66 -0.35
N GLU A 77 5.42 -4.46 -0.31
CA GLU A 77 6.30 -4.94 0.77
C GLU A 77 7.15 -3.78 1.28
N SER A 78 7.06 -3.52 2.59
CA SER A 78 7.82 -2.42 3.20
C SER A 78 9.32 -2.61 3.01
N GLY A 79 10.02 -1.53 2.69
CA GLY A 79 11.43 -1.59 2.35
C GLY A 79 11.74 -2.11 0.95
N ILE A 80 10.75 -2.39 0.11
CA ILE A 80 10.92 -2.56 -1.34
C ILE A 80 10.14 -1.46 -2.07
N TRP A 81 8.83 -1.59 -2.03
CA TRP A 81 7.84 -0.61 -2.45
C TRP A 81 6.54 -0.97 -1.75
N PHE A 82 5.93 -0.01 -1.07
CA PHE A 82 4.70 -0.22 -0.33
C PHE A 82 3.80 1.01 -0.42
N PHE A 83 2.51 0.80 -0.60
CA PHE A 83 1.52 1.85 -0.59
C PHE A 83 0.33 1.46 0.27
N SER A 84 -0.21 2.41 1.03
CA SER A 84 -1.40 2.19 1.84
C SER A 84 -2.33 3.39 1.85
N MET A 85 -3.61 3.12 2.05
CA MET A 85 -4.69 4.09 2.18
C MET A 85 -5.47 3.77 3.46
N MET A 86 -5.71 4.76 4.31
CA MET A 86 -6.47 4.59 5.55
C MET A 86 -7.58 5.64 5.67
N TRP A 87 -8.82 5.18 5.86
CA TRP A 87 -9.99 6.03 6.05
C TRP A 87 -10.10 6.48 7.52
N GLU A 88 -9.09 7.24 7.99
CA GLU A 88 -8.93 7.65 9.39
C GLU A 88 -10.12 8.43 9.95
N TYR A 89 -10.81 9.18 9.09
CA TYR A 89 -11.93 10.04 9.46
C TYR A 89 -13.30 9.43 9.16
N GLY A 90 -13.33 8.13 8.83
CA GLY A 90 -14.54 7.36 8.61
C GLY A 90 -14.79 7.01 7.14
N HIS A 91 -15.77 6.15 6.94
CA HIS A 91 -16.08 5.53 5.64
C HIS A 91 -16.27 6.53 4.48
N ASP A 92 -16.97 7.63 4.70
CA ASP A 92 -17.30 8.58 3.64
C ASP A 92 -16.23 9.68 3.46
N ALA A 93 -15.11 9.58 4.18
CA ALA A 93 -14.01 10.53 4.10
C ALA A 93 -12.98 10.14 3.03
N GLU A 94 -12.12 11.09 2.64
CA GLU A 94 -10.95 10.77 1.83
C GLU A 94 -9.91 10.01 2.67
N PRO A 95 -9.25 8.98 2.11
CA PRO A 95 -8.23 8.24 2.82
C PRO A 95 -6.93 9.02 2.92
N VAL A 96 -6.22 8.82 4.02
CA VAL A 96 -4.83 9.23 4.17
C VAL A 96 -3.94 8.23 3.43
N GLU A 97 -3.07 8.74 2.56
CA GLU A 97 -2.15 7.92 1.78
C GLU A 97 -0.76 7.89 2.40
N PHE A 98 -0.09 6.75 2.29
CA PHE A 98 1.32 6.59 2.61
C PHE A 98 2.03 5.77 1.53
N LEU A 99 3.19 6.26 1.10
CA LEU A 99 4.06 5.61 0.11
C LEU A 99 5.45 5.41 0.71
N ASP A 100 5.92 4.18 0.72
CA ASP A 100 7.31 3.82 0.99
C ASP A 100 7.98 3.38 -0.31
N ASP A 101 8.63 4.32 -0.98
CA ASP A 101 9.38 4.14 -2.23
C ASP A 101 10.89 4.41 -2.04
N ARG A 102 11.36 4.49 -0.78
CA ARG A 102 12.72 4.93 -0.43
C ARG A 102 13.84 4.10 -1.05
N ASN A 103 13.55 2.85 -1.40
CA ASN A 103 14.50 1.93 -2.03
C ASN A 103 14.35 1.83 -3.54
N VAL A 104 13.40 2.56 -4.14
CA VAL A 104 13.24 2.71 -5.59
C VAL A 104 14.29 3.70 -6.09
N LEU A 105 15.09 3.28 -7.08
CA LEU A 105 16.19 4.10 -7.59
C LEU A 105 15.67 5.19 -8.55
N ALA A 106 15.98 6.46 -8.24
CA ALA A 106 15.50 7.65 -8.96
C ALA A 106 15.86 7.70 -10.45
N GLU A 107 16.92 7.02 -10.87
CA GLU A 107 17.25 6.85 -12.31
C GLU A 107 16.13 6.19 -13.11
N THR A 108 15.22 5.49 -12.42
CA THR A 108 14.08 4.79 -13.01
C THR A 108 12.77 5.59 -12.96
N ILE A 109 12.72 6.70 -12.20
CA ILE A 109 11.49 7.49 -11.97
C ILE A 109 11.31 8.61 -13.01
N ARG A 110 12.35 8.97 -13.79
CA ARG A 110 12.25 10.08 -14.80
C ARG A 110 11.24 9.86 -15.93
N ASN A 111 10.57 8.70 -15.97
CA ASN A 111 9.54 8.35 -16.95
C ASN A 111 8.18 8.02 -16.31
N LEU A 112 7.95 8.40 -15.05
CA LEU A 112 6.67 8.30 -14.34
C LEU A 112 5.98 9.66 -14.25
#